data_AF-A0A520HJ01-F1
#
_entry.id   AF-A0A520HJ01-F1
#
_cell.length_a   1.000
_cell.length_b   1.000
_cell.length_c   1.000
_cell.angle_alpha   90.00
_cell.angle_beta   90.00
_cell.angle_gamma   90.00
#
_symmetry.space_group_name_H-M   'P 1'
#
loop_
_entity.id
_entity.type
_entity.pdbx_description
1 polymer ?
#
loop_
_entity_poly.entity_id
_entity_poly.type
_entity_poly.pdbx_seq_one_letter_code
_entity_poly.pdbx_strand_id
1 'polypeptide(L)'
;NTDPYAVGGGPSVANSGINATLGANATTLYDLGHLIDKKDANGAANVGVLCGSSLKAGGWTSHQIPETATYDIDYVAHEMGHQMGAGHTYTFTTGQLGPAVEPGSGSTIMAYTGIIGALDVQYNSHDNFHYRSVTQIKNIVNSRTCGVNIPYTLPAPNVNAGADYVIPHTTPYVVRATTTDTNSSAYTYSFEQIDDAATAQIGASSFTYLTKPTGPNFRALPPTSNPYRYFPSLNTVLAGVNTTRWESLNSNARTLDFGVIVRNNNPVEPNVAQDAMKVTVNASAGPFVVTSPTFGQALSSGTAMTVTWNVANTTAAPINTANVNIKLSKDGGQTWSTLLANTANDGSESITLPANSTASNAYLMIEAVNNIYFAVSPSFVIDYSVTGESCATYSYTGAPVTITNGIGGAGISSPKIE
;
A
#
# COMPACT_ATOMS: atom_id res chain seq x y z
N ASN A 1 -10.62 23.90 -40.64
CA ASN A 1 -9.65 23.81 -39.53
C ASN A 1 -8.72 22.66 -39.81
N THR A 2 -7.49 22.97 -40.22
CA THR A 2 -6.38 22.01 -40.24
C THR A 2 -5.80 21.95 -38.84
N ASP A 3 -5.57 20.75 -38.32
CA ASP A 3 -4.84 20.54 -37.08
C ASP A 3 -3.50 21.29 -37.14
N PRO A 4 -3.19 22.20 -36.20
CA PRO A 4 -1.95 22.97 -36.23
C PRO A 4 -0.72 22.14 -35.81
N TYR A 5 -0.90 20.91 -35.35
CA TYR A 5 0.18 20.04 -34.87
C TYR A 5 0.65 19.04 -35.95
N ALA A 6 1.95 18.75 -35.95
CA ALA A 6 2.55 17.79 -36.87
C ALA A 6 2.18 16.34 -36.52
N VAL A 7 2.13 15.48 -37.53
CA VAL A 7 1.89 14.03 -37.37
C VAL A 7 3.07 13.39 -36.61
N GLY A 8 2.78 12.54 -35.61
CA GLY A 8 3.78 11.74 -34.89
C GLY A 8 3.75 11.85 -33.36
N GLY A 9 3.19 12.94 -32.81
CA GLY A 9 3.11 13.19 -31.36
C GLY A 9 4.46 13.26 -30.63
N GLY A 10 4.40 13.27 -29.29
CA GLY A 10 5.56 13.26 -28.41
C GLY A 10 6.07 14.65 -27.98
N PRO A 11 7.06 14.69 -27.06
CA PRO A 11 7.53 15.92 -26.43
C PRO A 11 8.00 16.99 -27.41
N SER A 12 8.73 16.60 -28.46
CA SER A 12 9.25 17.54 -29.46
C SER A 12 8.12 18.20 -30.26
N VAL A 13 7.13 17.40 -30.72
CA VAL A 13 5.97 17.89 -31.47
C VAL A 13 5.11 18.80 -30.60
N ALA A 14 4.86 18.40 -29.34
CA ALA A 14 4.14 19.22 -28.38
C ALA A 14 4.85 20.56 -28.15
N ASN A 15 6.15 20.53 -27.85
CA ASN A 15 6.89 21.74 -27.53
C ASN A 15 7.00 22.69 -28.73
N SER A 16 7.31 22.20 -29.93
CA SER A 16 7.38 23.05 -31.12
C SER A 16 6.00 23.55 -31.55
N GLY A 17 4.97 22.69 -31.51
CA GLY A 17 3.63 23.00 -31.99
C GLY A 17 2.90 24.03 -31.11
N ILE A 18 2.98 23.87 -29.78
CA ILE A 18 2.39 24.81 -28.83
C ILE A 18 3.06 26.19 -28.99
N ASN A 19 4.39 26.23 -29.05
CA ASN A 19 5.12 27.49 -29.23
C ASN A 19 4.84 28.15 -30.59
N ALA A 20 4.74 27.38 -31.68
CA ALA A 20 4.42 27.91 -33.01
C ALA A 20 3.00 28.50 -33.05
N THR A 21 2.03 27.83 -32.40
CA THR A 21 0.63 28.26 -32.36
C THR A 21 0.45 29.53 -31.53
N LEU A 22 1.19 29.68 -30.43
CA LEU A 22 1.18 30.87 -29.58
C LEU A 22 2.03 32.03 -30.13
N GLY A 23 2.90 31.76 -31.13
CA GLY A 23 3.70 32.77 -31.82
C GLY A 23 4.87 33.31 -31.00
N ALA A 24 5.38 34.47 -31.40
CA ALA A 24 6.66 35.02 -30.92
C ALA A 24 6.76 35.22 -29.39
N ASN A 25 5.62 35.36 -28.69
CA ASN A 25 5.57 35.58 -27.24
C ASN A 25 5.22 34.31 -26.45
N ALA A 26 5.17 33.13 -27.09
CA ALA A 26 4.74 31.88 -26.46
C ALA A 26 5.37 31.63 -25.09
N THR A 27 6.68 31.86 -24.97
CA THR A 27 7.45 31.59 -23.74
C THR A 27 7.03 32.42 -22.53
N THR A 28 6.24 33.49 -22.68
CA THR A 28 5.72 34.28 -21.56
C THR A 28 4.23 34.04 -21.29
N LEU A 29 3.54 33.22 -22.11
CA LEU A 29 2.09 33.05 -22.05
C LEU A 29 1.63 31.88 -21.19
N TYR A 30 2.54 30.97 -20.80
CA TYR A 30 2.20 29.77 -20.04
C TYR A 30 3.37 29.28 -19.18
N ASP A 31 3.08 28.58 -18.09
CA ASP A 31 4.08 28.01 -17.19
C ASP A 31 4.36 26.52 -17.47
N LEU A 32 3.36 25.82 -18.01
CA LEU A 32 3.40 24.43 -18.42
C LEU A 32 2.51 24.25 -19.66
N GLY A 33 3.03 23.60 -20.69
CA GLY A 33 2.28 23.23 -21.90
C GLY A 33 2.19 21.72 -22.02
N HIS A 34 1.03 21.23 -22.44
CA HIS A 34 0.77 19.81 -22.62
C HIS A 34 -0.14 19.61 -23.83
N LEU A 35 0.22 18.70 -24.72
CA LEU A 35 -0.55 18.39 -25.91
C LEU A 35 -1.39 17.13 -25.71
N ILE A 36 -2.70 17.26 -25.93
CA ILE A 36 -3.66 16.15 -25.92
C ILE A 36 -3.97 15.74 -27.36
N ASP A 37 -3.90 14.44 -27.64
CA ASP A 37 -4.07 13.86 -28.98
C ASP A 37 -5.05 12.66 -28.95
N LYS A 38 -5.87 12.50 -29.99
CA LYS A 38 -6.83 11.39 -30.12
C LYS A 38 -6.25 10.32 -31.04
N LYS A 39 -5.44 9.42 -30.46
CA LYS A 39 -4.84 8.26 -31.15
C LYS A 39 -4.61 7.10 -30.19
N ASP A 40 -3.86 6.08 -30.60
CA ASP A 40 -3.53 4.94 -29.72
C ASP A 40 -2.94 5.40 -28.38
N ALA A 41 -3.25 4.62 -27.33
CA ALA A 41 -2.91 4.93 -25.95
C ALA A 41 -1.39 5.06 -25.77
N ASN A 42 -0.91 6.26 -25.40
CA ASN A 42 0.51 6.53 -25.22
C ASN A 42 0.71 7.86 -24.45
N GLY A 43 1.92 8.07 -23.95
CA GLY A 43 2.33 9.27 -23.25
C GLY A 43 3.85 9.44 -23.30
N ALA A 44 4.29 10.70 -23.33
CA ALA A 44 5.69 11.03 -23.11
C ALA A 44 5.85 12.49 -22.70
N ALA A 45 6.75 12.72 -21.75
CA ALA A 45 7.08 14.04 -21.27
C ALA A 45 8.58 14.23 -21.02
N ASN A 46 9.05 15.46 -21.24
CA ASN A 46 10.31 15.90 -20.65
C ASN A 46 10.18 15.99 -19.12
N VAL A 47 11.25 15.70 -18.39
CA VAL A 47 11.20 15.62 -16.92
C VAL A 47 11.60 16.95 -16.26
N GLY A 48 10.80 17.42 -15.31
CA GLY A 48 11.11 18.60 -14.50
C GLY A 48 11.13 19.93 -15.27
N VAL A 49 10.46 19.98 -16.42
CA VAL A 49 10.41 21.12 -17.33
C VAL A 49 9.25 22.06 -17.00
N LEU A 50 9.30 22.67 -15.83
CA LEU A 50 8.41 23.77 -15.51
C LEU A 50 8.98 25.09 -16.06
N CYS A 51 8.14 26.11 -16.00
CA CYS A 51 8.42 27.52 -16.23
C CYS A 51 9.91 27.92 -16.20
N GLY A 52 10.33 28.71 -17.20
CA GLY A 52 11.73 29.10 -17.43
C GLY A 52 12.52 28.11 -18.29
N SER A 53 12.06 26.86 -18.43
CA SER A 53 12.59 25.92 -19.41
C SER A 53 12.11 26.23 -20.83
N SER A 54 12.98 26.07 -21.83
CA SER A 54 12.58 26.10 -23.26
C SER A 54 11.80 24.85 -23.70
N LEU A 55 11.74 23.84 -22.83
CA LEU A 55 11.07 22.55 -23.05
C LEU A 55 9.76 22.42 -22.24
N LYS A 56 9.26 23.51 -21.64
CA LYS A 56 8.10 23.50 -20.75
C LYS A 56 6.76 23.16 -21.41
N ALA A 57 6.72 23.05 -22.74
CA ALA A 57 5.58 22.53 -23.50
C ALA A 57 5.80 21.08 -23.99
N GLY A 58 6.82 20.40 -23.49
CA GLY A 58 7.20 19.05 -23.93
C GLY A 58 6.48 17.92 -23.19
N GLY A 59 5.20 18.07 -22.89
CA GLY A 59 4.34 16.99 -22.38
C GLY A 59 3.29 16.61 -23.42
N TRP A 60 3.03 15.31 -23.55
CA TRP A 60 2.11 14.82 -24.55
C TRP A 60 1.45 13.53 -24.10
N THR A 61 0.13 13.44 -24.31
CA THR A 61 -0.69 12.28 -23.97
C THR A 61 -1.69 11.99 -25.08
N SER A 62 -1.88 10.71 -25.41
CA SER A 62 -2.93 10.28 -26.34
C SER A 62 -3.74 9.09 -25.91
N HIS A 63 -5.00 9.07 -26.34
CA HIS A 63 -5.89 7.92 -26.20
C HIS A 63 -7.03 7.95 -27.22
N GLN A 64 -7.56 6.78 -27.59
CA GLN A 64 -8.65 6.67 -28.57
C GLN A 64 -9.97 7.23 -28.02
N ILE A 65 -10.09 7.25 -26.68
CA ILE A 65 -11.23 7.76 -25.90
C ILE A 65 -10.68 8.70 -24.81
N PRO A 66 -10.36 9.96 -25.12
CA PRO A 66 -9.70 10.89 -24.20
C PRO A 66 -10.68 11.54 -23.20
N GLU A 67 -11.50 10.74 -22.51
CA GLU A 67 -12.61 11.22 -21.66
C GLU A 67 -12.82 10.36 -20.39
N THR A 68 -11.98 9.37 -20.11
CA THR A 68 -12.18 8.41 -19.00
C THR A 68 -11.18 8.64 -17.86
N ALA A 69 -11.51 8.16 -16.66
CA ALA A 69 -10.59 8.20 -15.53
C ALA A 69 -9.24 7.52 -15.82
N THR A 70 -9.23 6.43 -16.59
CA THR A 70 -8.00 5.80 -17.08
C THR A 70 -7.17 6.78 -17.90
N TYR A 71 -7.79 7.56 -18.80
CA TYR A 71 -7.09 8.57 -19.57
C TYR A 71 -6.52 9.69 -18.68
N ASP A 72 -7.35 10.25 -17.80
CA ASP A 72 -6.97 11.38 -16.96
C ASP A 72 -5.88 11.02 -15.94
N ILE A 73 -5.94 9.82 -15.37
CA ILE A 73 -5.04 9.38 -14.29
C ILE A 73 -3.81 8.66 -14.85
N ASP A 74 -4.01 7.58 -15.62
CA ASP A 74 -2.91 6.71 -16.04
C ASP A 74 -2.06 7.32 -17.16
N TYR A 75 -2.57 8.34 -17.87
CA TYR A 75 -1.83 9.02 -18.92
C TYR A 75 -1.61 10.51 -18.63
N VAL A 76 -2.66 11.33 -18.51
CA VAL A 76 -2.47 12.78 -18.40
C VAL A 76 -1.74 13.14 -17.10
N ALA A 77 -2.21 12.67 -15.95
CA ALA A 77 -1.56 12.93 -14.67
C ALA A 77 -0.17 12.30 -14.57
N HIS A 78 0.05 11.12 -15.18
CA HIS A 78 1.37 10.48 -15.27
C HIS A 78 2.39 11.38 -15.99
N GLU A 79 2.04 11.83 -17.20
CA GLU A 79 2.94 12.65 -18.01
C GLU A 79 3.12 14.05 -17.42
N MET A 80 2.09 14.64 -16.82
CA MET A 80 2.24 15.88 -16.05
C MET A 80 3.12 15.68 -14.81
N GLY A 81 3.06 14.51 -14.16
CA GLY A 81 3.96 14.13 -13.07
C GLY A 81 5.44 14.16 -13.50
N HIS A 82 5.74 13.64 -14.70
CA HIS A 82 7.07 13.79 -15.31
C HIS A 82 7.45 15.25 -15.55
N GLN A 83 6.57 16.06 -16.16
CA GLN A 83 6.85 17.48 -16.37
C GLN A 83 7.14 18.23 -15.05
N MET A 84 6.52 17.79 -13.95
CA MET A 84 6.76 18.28 -12.60
C MET A 84 7.95 17.62 -11.90
N GLY A 85 8.63 16.65 -12.53
CA GLY A 85 9.91 16.10 -12.07
C GLY A 85 9.87 14.73 -11.42
N ALA A 86 8.70 14.09 -11.33
CA ALA A 86 8.62 12.74 -10.81
C ALA A 86 9.22 11.73 -11.81
N GLY A 87 9.93 10.75 -11.27
CA GLY A 87 10.33 9.56 -12.01
C GLY A 87 9.35 8.41 -11.80
N HIS A 88 9.57 7.31 -12.51
CA HIS A 88 8.79 6.08 -12.34
C HIS A 88 9.04 5.43 -10.98
N THR A 89 8.01 4.79 -10.42
CA THR A 89 8.06 4.19 -9.08
C THR A 89 8.22 2.67 -9.06
N TYR A 90 8.02 2.00 -10.19
CA TYR A 90 7.94 0.54 -10.27
C TYR A 90 9.28 -0.17 -10.17
N THR A 91 9.23 -1.51 -10.06
CA THR A 91 10.40 -2.39 -10.07
C THR A 91 10.33 -3.45 -11.19
N PHE A 92 9.54 -3.23 -12.24
CA PHE A 92 9.45 -4.19 -13.35
C PHE A 92 10.63 -4.14 -14.33
N THR A 93 11.29 -2.99 -14.51
CA THR A 93 12.46 -2.86 -15.39
C THR A 93 13.46 -1.85 -14.85
N THR A 94 14.68 -1.89 -15.39
CA THR A 94 15.78 -1.01 -15.03
C THR A 94 15.95 0.11 -16.04
N GLY A 95 16.83 1.08 -15.75
CA GLY A 95 17.23 2.11 -16.71
C GLY A 95 16.28 3.30 -16.84
N GLN A 96 15.25 3.35 -15.98
CA GLN A 96 14.29 4.44 -15.93
C GLN A 96 14.64 5.40 -14.79
N LEU A 97 14.34 6.68 -14.99
CA LEU A 97 14.53 7.70 -13.97
C LEU A 97 13.46 7.53 -12.90
N GLY A 98 13.85 7.40 -11.64
CA GLY A 98 12.91 7.40 -10.52
C GLY A 98 13.28 6.46 -9.38
N PRO A 99 12.54 6.55 -8.27
CA PRO A 99 12.70 5.68 -7.12
C PRO A 99 12.10 4.29 -7.41
N ALA A 100 12.84 3.21 -7.16
CA ALA A 100 12.38 1.84 -7.43
C ALA A 100 11.65 1.27 -6.21
N VAL A 101 10.46 1.81 -5.91
CA VAL A 101 9.78 1.71 -4.60
C VAL A 101 8.43 1.02 -4.62
N GLU A 102 7.95 0.54 -5.77
CA GLU A 102 6.72 -0.26 -5.88
C GLU A 102 6.97 -1.62 -6.53
N PRO A 103 6.37 -2.71 -6.02
CA PRO A 103 6.54 -4.04 -6.59
C PRO A 103 5.82 -4.15 -7.94
N GLY A 104 6.28 -5.05 -8.79
CA GLY A 104 5.75 -5.29 -10.13
C GLY A 104 5.68 -4.02 -10.98
N SER A 105 4.53 -3.86 -11.64
CA SER A 105 4.11 -2.69 -12.40
C SER A 105 3.93 -1.43 -11.56
N GLY A 106 3.84 -1.58 -10.23
CA GLY A 106 3.34 -0.58 -9.28
C GLY A 106 1.83 -0.36 -9.34
N SER A 107 1.37 0.57 -8.50
CA SER A 107 -0.03 0.85 -8.17
C SER A 107 -0.35 2.35 -8.17
N THR A 108 0.62 3.26 -8.12
CA THR A 108 0.40 4.72 -8.11
C THR A 108 0.56 5.37 -9.48
N ILE A 109 0.21 6.66 -9.60
CA ILE A 109 0.20 7.41 -10.87
C ILE A 109 1.52 7.30 -11.65
N MET A 110 2.69 7.30 -10.98
CA MET A 110 3.99 7.22 -11.67
C MET A 110 4.44 5.79 -11.99
N ALA A 111 3.56 4.82 -11.83
CA ALA A 111 3.84 3.42 -12.15
C ALA A 111 3.35 3.07 -13.57
N TYR A 112 3.62 1.86 -14.04
CA TYR A 112 3.13 1.32 -15.33
C TYR A 112 2.01 0.31 -15.07
N THR A 113 1.03 0.74 -14.28
CA THR A 113 -0.02 -0.12 -13.74
C THR A 113 -0.84 -0.76 -14.86
N GLY A 114 -0.86 -2.11 -14.91
CA GLY A 114 -1.79 -2.85 -15.77
C GLY A 114 -1.40 -2.96 -17.25
N ILE A 115 -0.19 -2.53 -17.62
CA ILE A 115 0.25 -2.48 -19.03
C ILE A 115 1.51 -3.32 -19.31
N ILE A 116 1.96 -4.17 -18.37
CA ILE A 116 3.20 -4.96 -18.51
C ILE A 116 3.01 -6.48 -18.44
N GLY A 117 1.78 -6.97 -18.20
CA GLY A 117 1.43 -8.39 -18.23
C GLY A 117 1.69 -9.12 -16.91
N ALA A 118 2.62 -10.08 -16.91
CA ALA A 118 2.79 -11.00 -15.76
C ALA A 118 3.17 -10.31 -14.44
N LEU A 119 3.68 -9.08 -14.50
CA LEU A 119 4.05 -8.28 -13.34
C LEU A 119 3.01 -7.19 -13.00
N ASP A 120 1.83 -7.21 -13.62
CA ASP A 120 0.75 -6.28 -13.31
C ASP A 120 0.21 -6.52 -11.90
N VAL A 121 0.34 -5.51 -11.04
CA VAL A 121 -0.18 -5.52 -9.67
C VAL A 121 -1.70 -5.40 -9.67
N GLN A 122 -2.23 -4.56 -10.57
CA GLN A 122 -3.64 -4.26 -10.77
C GLN A 122 -3.83 -3.65 -12.17
N TYR A 123 -5.08 -3.38 -12.57
CA TYR A 123 -5.40 -2.91 -13.92
C TYR A 123 -5.19 -1.40 -14.16
N ASN A 124 -5.51 -0.55 -13.20
CA ASN A 124 -5.38 0.91 -13.33
C ASN A 124 -4.78 1.47 -12.04
N SER A 125 -4.09 2.61 -12.12
CA SER A 125 -3.46 3.21 -10.95
C SER A 125 -4.49 3.69 -9.94
N HIS A 126 -4.07 3.79 -8.67
CA HIS A 126 -4.76 4.64 -7.72
C HIS A 126 -4.57 6.11 -8.11
N ASP A 127 -5.58 6.94 -7.82
CA ASP A 127 -5.62 8.37 -8.10
C ASP A 127 -4.73 9.19 -7.14
N ASN A 128 -3.53 8.68 -6.87
CA ASN A 128 -2.56 9.33 -6.01
C ASN A 128 -1.12 9.11 -6.51
N PHE A 129 -0.30 10.13 -6.30
CA PHE A 129 1.16 9.99 -6.39
C PHE A 129 1.71 9.28 -5.16
N HIS A 130 2.77 8.49 -5.35
CA HIS A 130 3.59 7.90 -4.28
C HIS A 130 4.36 8.98 -3.50
N TYR A 131 4.75 8.70 -2.27
CA TYR A 131 5.49 9.56 -1.36
C TYR A 131 6.74 10.15 -2.01
N ARG A 132 7.48 9.28 -2.70
CA ARG A 132 8.71 9.67 -3.39
C ARG A 132 8.43 10.56 -4.61
N SER A 133 7.35 10.31 -5.34
CA SER A 133 6.90 11.17 -6.45
C SER A 133 6.46 12.55 -5.95
N VAL A 134 5.68 12.62 -4.87
CA VAL A 134 5.29 13.90 -4.23
C VAL A 134 6.54 14.67 -3.78
N THR A 135 7.53 13.98 -3.20
CA THR A 135 8.80 14.60 -2.79
C THR A 135 9.54 15.20 -3.99
N GLN A 136 9.66 14.45 -5.09
CA GLN A 136 10.31 14.92 -6.32
C GLN A 136 9.59 16.13 -6.92
N ILE A 137 8.25 16.07 -7.00
CA ILE A 137 7.41 17.17 -7.50
C ILE A 137 7.57 18.42 -6.65
N LYS A 138 7.47 18.30 -5.32
CA LYS A 138 7.64 19.44 -4.38
C LYS A 138 9.02 20.07 -4.54
N ASN A 139 10.08 19.26 -4.67
CA ASN A 139 11.43 19.78 -4.88
C ASN A 139 11.56 20.60 -6.17
N ILE A 140 11.00 20.11 -7.29
CA ILE A 140 11.02 20.86 -8.55
C ILE A 140 10.17 22.13 -8.46
N VAL A 141 8.92 22.04 -8.00
CA VAL A 141 8.01 23.20 -7.90
C VAL A 141 8.63 24.29 -7.02
N ASN A 142 9.17 23.93 -5.86
CA ASN A 142 9.79 24.88 -4.93
C ASN A 142 11.12 25.46 -5.44
N SER A 143 11.76 24.82 -6.42
CA SER A 143 12.99 25.33 -7.06
C SER A 143 12.72 26.39 -8.12
N ARG A 144 11.46 26.59 -8.54
CA ARG A 144 11.10 27.56 -9.59
C ARG A 144 10.67 28.88 -8.97
N THR A 145 11.05 29.98 -9.62
CA THR A 145 10.75 31.35 -9.19
C THR A 145 9.76 32.07 -10.11
N CYS A 146 9.09 31.32 -10.99
CA CYS A 146 8.21 31.88 -12.00
C CYS A 146 6.83 31.22 -11.96
N GLY A 147 5.87 31.80 -12.68
CA GLY A 147 4.44 31.65 -12.42
C GLY A 147 3.96 32.63 -11.35
N VAL A 148 2.64 32.70 -11.18
CA VAL A 148 1.99 33.55 -10.15
C VAL A 148 1.66 32.68 -8.94
N ASN A 149 2.34 32.92 -7.82
CA ASN A 149 2.04 32.23 -6.56
C ASN A 149 0.81 32.84 -5.90
N ILE A 150 -0.24 32.04 -5.77
CA ILE A 150 -1.44 32.39 -5.02
C ILE A 150 -1.38 31.63 -3.68
N PRO A 151 -1.13 32.31 -2.56
CA PRO A 151 -1.03 31.64 -1.26
C PRO A 151 -2.40 31.11 -0.84
N TYR A 152 -2.42 29.89 -0.30
CA TYR A 152 -3.59 29.38 0.40
C TYR A 152 -3.76 30.10 1.74
N THR A 153 -5.02 30.31 2.12
CA THR A 153 -5.39 30.90 3.40
C THR A 153 -5.43 29.85 4.51
N LEU A 154 -5.75 28.60 4.17
CA LEU A 154 -5.65 27.46 5.08
C LEU A 154 -4.19 27.04 5.29
N PRO A 155 -3.82 26.69 6.54
CA PRO A 155 -2.49 26.14 6.79
C PRO A 155 -2.30 24.82 6.03
N ALA A 156 -1.05 24.54 5.65
CA ALA A 156 -0.69 23.21 5.19
C ALA A 156 -0.98 22.18 6.28
N PRO A 157 -1.44 20.97 5.94
CA PRO A 157 -1.73 19.96 6.94
C PRO A 157 -0.46 19.59 7.72
N ASN A 158 -0.62 19.13 8.96
CA ASN A 158 0.42 18.54 9.77
C ASN A 158 0.24 17.01 9.82
N VAL A 159 1.35 16.27 9.75
CA VAL A 159 1.35 14.82 9.98
C VAL A 159 2.60 14.41 10.73
N ASN A 160 2.45 13.43 11.61
CA ASN A 160 3.51 12.76 12.34
C ASN A 160 3.37 11.25 12.14
N ALA A 161 4.41 10.60 11.60
CA ALA A 161 4.46 9.18 11.26
C ALA A 161 4.71 8.26 12.47
N GLY A 162 4.91 8.83 13.66
CA GLY A 162 5.19 8.10 14.89
C GLY A 162 6.69 7.87 15.13
N ALA A 163 7.00 7.00 16.09
CA ALA A 163 8.36 6.63 16.42
C ALA A 163 8.92 5.55 15.47
N ASP A 164 10.23 5.38 15.47
CA ASP A 164 10.88 4.21 14.90
C ASP A 164 10.73 3.00 15.82
N TYR A 165 10.54 1.80 15.26
CA TYR A 165 10.30 0.57 16.02
C TYR A 165 11.24 -0.56 15.62
N VAL A 166 11.57 -1.42 16.60
CA VAL A 166 12.15 -2.74 16.34
C VAL A 166 11.09 -3.80 16.60
N ILE A 167 10.86 -4.67 15.61
CA ILE A 167 9.81 -5.70 15.63
C ILE A 167 10.40 -7.11 15.44
N PRO A 168 9.74 -8.17 15.95
CA PRO A 168 10.13 -9.54 15.64
C PRO A 168 9.91 -9.88 14.16
N HIS A 169 10.71 -10.80 13.63
CA HIS A 169 10.56 -11.26 12.25
C HIS A 169 9.25 -12.03 12.04
N THR A 170 8.78 -12.06 10.78
CA THR A 170 7.54 -12.76 10.36
C THR A 170 6.34 -12.49 11.27
N THR A 171 6.21 -11.25 11.76
CA THR A 171 5.15 -10.84 12.68
C THR A 171 4.39 -9.64 12.09
N PRO A 172 3.05 -9.70 12.01
CA PRO A 172 2.22 -8.57 11.58
C PRO A 172 2.43 -7.32 12.43
N TYR A 173 2.31 -6.16 11.80
CA TYR A 173 2.43 -4.87 12.48
C TYR A 173 1.50 -3.82 11.87
N VAL A 174 1.31 -2.73 12.61
CA VAL A 174 0.43 -1.63 12.21
C VAL A 174 1.12 -0.30 12.43
N VAL A 175 1.28 0.47 11.37
CA VAL A 175 1.83 1.83 11.46
C VAL A 175 0.68 2.81 11.62
N ARG A 176 0.91 3.92 12.32
CA ARG A 176 -0.10 4.93 12.62
C ARG A 176 0.46 6.31 12.37
N ALA A 177 -0.42 7.22 11.96
CA ALA A 177 -0.11 8.63 11.86
C ALA A 177 -0.97 9.43 12.83
N THR A 178 -0.47 10.59 13.23
CA THR A 178 -1.24 11.58 13.99
C THR A 178 -1.14 12.94 13.32
N THR A 179 -2.08 13.82 13.65
CA THR A 179 -2.07 15.21 13.21
C THR A 179 -2.47 16.09 14.39
N THR A 180 -1.89 17.29 14.46
CA THR A 180 -2.29 18.33 15.42
C THR A 180 -3.39 19.24 14.89
N ASP A 181 -3.85 19.02 13.65
CA ASP A 181 -4.81 19.90 12.99
C ASP A 181 -6.22 19.72 13.54
N THR A 182 -6.90 20.84 13.82
CA THR A 182 -8.24 20.84 14.42
C THR A 182 -9.34 20.44 13.45
N ASN A 183 -9.13 20.59 12.14
CA ASN A 183 -10.13 20.33 11.09
C ASN A 183 -9.66 19.21 10.14
N SER A 184 -9.42 18.02 10.70
CA SER A 184 -8.83 16.87 9.98
C SER A 184 -9.84 15.80 9.57
N SER A 185 -11.15 16.02 9.73
CA SER A 185 -12.18 15.02 9.43
C SER A 185 -12.25 14.62 7.94
N ALA A 186 -11.82 15.51 7.04
CA ALA A 186 -11.78 15.25 5.61
C ALA A 186 -10.45 14.61 5.15
N TYR A 187 -9.49 14.43 6.07
CA TYR A 187 -8.13 14.03 5.69
C TYR A 187 -8.10 12.58 5.24
N THR A 188 -7.26 12.32 4.24
CA THR A 188 -6.90 10.96 3.82
C THR A 188 -5.42 10.71 3.97
N TYR A 189 -5.07 9.46 4.26
CA TYR A 189 -3.74 9.00 4.60
C TYR A 189 -3.30 7.89 3.64
N SER A 190 -2.06 7.97 3.20
CA SER A 190 -1.34 6.87 2.52
C SER A 190 -0.14 6.48 3.38
N PHE A 191 0.07 5.18 3.53
CA PHE A 191 1.22 4.59 4.21
C PHE A 191 1.95 3.70 3.22
N GLU A 192 3.14 4.10 2.81
CA GLU A 192 3.83 3.54 1.66
C GLU A 192 5.25 3.15 2.04
N GLN A 193 5.72 2.00 1.58
CA GLN A 193 7.12 1.64 1.74
C GLN A 193 7.95 2.50 0.79
N ILE A 194 9.06 3.06 1.28
CA ILE A 194 9.89 4.01 0.50
C ILE A 194 11.32 3.51 0.27
N ASP A 195 11.58 2.22 0.53
CA ASP A 195 12.83 1.52 0.23
C ASP A 195 13.06 1.35 -1.28
N ASP A 196 14.18 1.85 -1.79
CA ASP A 196 14.60 1.57 -3.17
C ASP A 196 15.05 0.12 -3.35
N ALA A 197 14.63 -0.50 -4.44
CA ALA A 197 15.12 -1.81 -4.87
C ALA A 197 16.52 -1.70 -5.47
N ALA A 198 17.42 -2.59 -5.05
CA ALA A 198 18.64 -2.84 -5.80
C ALA A 198 18.31 -3.52 -7.14
N THR A 199 19.21 -3.41 -8.11
CA THR A 199 19.05 -4.01 -9.46
C THR A 199 18.69 -5.50 -9.43
N ALA A 200 19.20 -6.24 -8.45
CA ALA A 200 18.90 -7.68 -8.30
C ALA A 200 17.44 -7.99 -7.89
N GLN A 201 16.68 -6.99 -7.45
CA GLN A 201 15.27 -7.09 -7.04
C GLN A 201 14.30 -6.47 -8.07
N ILE A 202 14.78 -6.16 -9.27
CA ILE A 202 13.99 -5.62 -10.38
C ILE A 202 13.69 -6.73 -11.41
N GLY A 203 12.63 -6.57 -12.21
CA GLY A 203 12.24 -7.53 -13.23
C GLY A 203 11.56 -8.77 -12.66
N ALA A 204 12.02 -9.96 -13.02
CA ALA A 204 11.47 -11.21 -12.51
C ALA A 204 11.56 -11.32 -10.97
N SER A 205 12.51 -10.62 -10.34
CA SER A 205 12.71 -10.59 -8.89
C SER A 205 11.89 -9.52 -8.17
N SER A 206 10.99 -8.84 -8.88
CA SER A 206 10.18 -7.74 -8.38
C SER A 206 9.10 -8.17 -7.37
N PHE A 207 8.70 -9.44 -7.37
CA PHE A 207 7.75 -10.01 -6.41
C PHE A 207 8.16 -9.80 -4.95
N THR A 208 7.19 -9.87 -4.05
CA THR A 208 7.39 -9.79 -2.60
C THR A 208 7.63 -11.18 -2.01
N TYR A 209 8.54 -11.30 -1.06
CA TYR A 209 8.85 -12.57 -0.38
C TYR A 209 9.57 -12.35 0.95
N LEU A 210 9.52 -13.37 1.81
CA LEU A 210 9.94 -13.26 3.22
C LEU A 210 11.41 -12.82 3.39
N THR A 211 12.30 -13.26 2.53
CA THR A 211 13.74 -13.01 2.62
C THR A 211 14.22 -11.89 1.69
N LYS A 212 13.30 -11.05 1.17
CA LYS A 212 13.63 -10.01 0.20
C LYS A 212 14.63 -9.00 0.79
N PRO A 213 15.85 -8.87 0.21
CA PRO A 213 16.93 -8.15 0.87
C PRO A 213 16.81 -6.62 0.74
N THR A 214 16.20 -6.12 -0.34
CA THR A 214 16.01 -4.68 -0.61
C THR A 214 14.70 -4.41 -1.36
N GLY A 215 14.31 -3.14 -1.46
CA GLY A 215 13.15 -2.72 -2.24
C GLY A 215 11.80 -3.05 -1.63
N PRO A 216 10.72 -2.79 -2.36
CA PRO A 216 9.37 -2.91 -1.83
C PRO A 216 9.01 -4.37 -1.56
N ASN A 217 8.55 -4.61 -0.34
CA ASN A 217 7.87 -5.82 0.09
C ASN A 217 6.37 -5.60 0.34
N PHE A 218 5.89 -4.36 0.23
CA PHE A 218 4.48 -3.99 0.34
C PHE A 218 4.10 -3.04 -0.78
N ARG A 219 3.04 -3.37 -1.53
CA ARG A 219 2.46 -2.46 -2.54
C ARG A 219 1.89 -1.19 -1.92
N ALA A 220 1.81 -0.13 -2.72
CA ALA A 220 1.00 1.03 -2.38
C ALA A 220 -0.49 0.67 -2.40
N LEU A 221 -1.27 1.36 -1.57
CA LEU A 221 -2.73 1.24 -1.44
C LEU A 221 -3.36 2.63 -1.59
N PRO A 222 -4.64 2.72 -1.99
CA PRO A 222 -5.28 4.01 -2.17
C PRO A 222 -5.37 4.78 -0.84
N PRO A 223 -5.42 6.12 -0.85
CA PRO A 223 -5.58 6.91 0.35
C PRO A 223 -6.88 6.54 1.08
N THR A 224 -6.85 6.48 2.41
CA THR A 224 -8.04 6.18 3.22
C THR A 224 -8.23 7.19 4.35
N SER A 225 -9.43 7.30 4.93
CA SER A 225 -9.65 8.11 6.13
C SER A 225 -9.06 7.49 7.40
N ASN A 226 -8.55 6.26 7.34
CA ASN A 226 -7.93 5.61 8.50
C ASN A 226 -6.51 6.16 8.70
N PRO A 227 -6.19 6.69 9.89
CA PRO A 227 -4.84 7.19 10.20
C PRO A 227 -3.89 6.02 10.56
N TYR A 228 -4.08 4.84 9.97
CA TYR A 228 -3.26 3.67 10.18
C TYR A 228 -3.33 2.69 9.01
N ARG A 229 -2.32 1.83 8.89
CA ARG A 229 -2.30 0.69 7.96
C ARG A 229 -1.69 -0.54 8.62
N TYR A 230 -2.37 -1.68 8.47
CA TYR A 230 -1.84 -3.00 8.83
C TYR A 230 -0.94 -3.53 7.71
N PHE A 231 0.13 -4.24 8.10
CA PHE A 231 1.07 -4.89 7.19
C PHE A 231 1.19 -6.39 7.52
N PRO A 232 0.75 -7.29 6.62
CA PRO A 232 -0.17 -7.04 5.49
C PRO A 232 -1.55 -6.56 5.96
N SER A 233 -2.51 -6.38 5.04
CA SER A 233 -3.88 -6.02 5.42
C SER A 233 -4.44 -6.93 6.53
N LEU A 234 -5.25 -6.37 7.44
CA LEU A 234 -5.78 -7.13 8.58
C LEU A 234 -6.53 -8.39 8.13
N ASN A 235 -7.29 -8.34 7.03
CA ASN A 235 -7.97 -9.50 6.47
C ASN A 235 -7.01 -10.61 6.03
N THR A 236 -5.85 -10.24 5.47
CA THR A 236 -4.78 -11.18 5.11
C THR A 236 -4.18 -11.83 6.38
N VAL A 237 -4.00 -11.03 7.45
CA VAL A 237 -3.53 -11.53 8.75
C VAL A 237 -4.54 -12.48 9.39
N LEU A 238 -5.84 -12.14 9.36
CA LEU A 238 -6.93 -12.98 9.88
C LEU A 238 -7.03 -14.32 9.15
N ALA A 239 -6.69 -14.34 7.85
CA ALA A 239 -6.60 -15.55 7.06
C ALA A 239 -5.32 -16.38 7.33
N GLY A 240 -4.44 -15.95 8.24
CA GLY A 240 -3.18 -16.61 8.56
C GLY A 240 -2.12 -16.49 7.46
N VAL A 241 -2.23 -15.48 6.58
CA VAL A 241 -1.35 -15.30 5.43
C VAL A 241 -0.31 -14.22 5.72
N ASN A 242 0.96 -14.59 5.66
CA ASN A 242 2.09 -13.66 5.89
C ASN A 242 2.76 -13.19 4.58
N THR A 243 2.36 -13.75 3.45
CA THR A 243 2.92 -13.42 2.13
C THR A 243 1.86 -13.64 1.07
N THR A 244 1.67 -12.61 0.26
CA THR A 244 0.94 -12.63 -1.00
C THR A 244 1.92 -12.32 -2.13
N ARG A 245 1.41 -12.22 -3.36
CA ARG A 245 2.21 -11.82 -4.52
C ARG A 245 2.80 -10.40 -4.38
N TRP A 246 2.13 -9.52 -3.64
CA TRP A 246 2.41 -8.07 -3.62
C TRP A 246 2.59 -7.46 -2.22
N GLU A 247 2.47 -8.28 -1.17
CA GLU A 247 2.73 -7.90 0.22
C GLU A 247 3.35 -9.09 0.95
N SER A 248 4.46 -8.89 1.65
CA SER A 248 5.14 -9.93 2.41
C SER A 248 5.81 -9.35 3.65
N LEU A 249 5.63 -10.01 4.79
CA LEU A 249 6.45 -9.75 5.98
C LEU A 249 7.92 -10.11 5.71
N ASN A 250 8.85 -9.64 6.55
CA ASN A 250 10.25 -10.03 6.44
C ASN A 250 10.61 -11.08 7.50
N SER A 251 11.26 -12.16 7.10
CA SER A 251 11.89 -13.14 8.00
C SER A 251 13.38 -12.86 8.24
N ASN A 252 14.03 -12.12 7.34
CA ASN A 252 15.41 -11.66 7.50
C ASN A 252 15.49 -10.32 8.24
N ALA A 253 16.67 -10.03 8.79
CA ALA A 253 16.93 -8.72 9.38
C ALA A 253 16.89 -7.65 8.27
N ARG A 254 16.07 -6.61 8.49
CA ARG A 254 15.87 -5.54 7.53
C ARG A 254 15.34 -4.29 8.22
N THR A 255 15.89 -3.13 7.91
CA THR A 255 15.23 -1.86 8.20
C THR A 255 14.37 -1.48 7.00
N LEU A 256 13.08 -1.27 7.26
CA LEU A 256 12.08 -0.85 6.30
C LEU A 256 11.78 0.63 6.55
N ASP A 257 11.82 1.45 5.50
CA ASP A 257 11.44 2.85 5.57
C ASP A 257 9.97 2.99 5.11
N PHE A 258 9.12 3.61 5.94
CA PHE A 258 7.72 3.90 5.61
C PHE A 258 7.48 5.41 5.58
N GLY A 259 6.91 5.87 4.48
CA GLY A 259 6.43 7.24 4.30
C GLY A 259 4.94 7.35 4.55
N VAL A 260 4.53 8.39 5.26
CA VAL A 260 3.14 8.80 5.45
C VAL A 260 2.88 10.05 4.62
N ILE A 261 1.77 10.06 3.89
CA ILE A 261 1.24 11.24 3.23
C ILE A 261 -0.14 11.52 3.79
N VAL A 262 -0.39 12.75 4.25
CA VAL A 262 -1.73 13.24 4.54
C VAL A 262 -2.17 14.22 3.45
N ARG A 263 -3.44 14.16 3.07
CA ARG A 263 -4.07 15.08 2.11
C ARG A 263 -5.27 15.73 2.78
N ASN A 264 -5.36 17.06 2.71
CA ASN A 264 -6.48 17.77 3.32
C ASN A 264 -7.82 17.62 2.57
N ASN A 265 -7.77 17.18 1.30
CA ASN A 265 -8.90 17.02 0.39
C ASN A 265 -9.76 18.28 0.23
N ASN A 266 -9.17 19.47 0.42
CA ASN A 266 -9.88 20.71 0.15
C ASN A 266 -9.92 20.94 -1.38
N PRO A 267 -11.10 21.11 -2.00
CA PRO A 267 -11.23 21.25 -3.45
C PRO A 267 -10.72 22.59 -4.01
N VAL A 268 -10.54 23.61 -3.15
CA VAL A 268 -10.09 24.96 -3.54
C VAL A 268 -8.64 25.21 -3.13
N GLU A 269 -8.24 24.71 -1.95
CA GLU A 269 -6.89 24.85 -1.38
C GLU A 269 -6.28 23.47 -1.04
N PRO A 270 -6.10 22.57 -2.03
CA PRO A 270 -5.61 21.22 -1.80
C PRO A 270 -4.16 21.25 -1.33
N ASN A 271 -3.84 20.55 -0.25
CA ASN A 271 -2.49 20.51 0.29
C ASN A 271 -2.15 19.15 0.90
N VAL A 272 -0.85 18.84 0.92
CA VAL A 272 -0.31 17.57 1.38
C VAL A 272 0.89 17.78 2.30
N ALA A 273 0.98 16.94 3.32
CA ALA A 273 2.15 16.86 4.20
C ALA A 273 2.66 15.43 4.27
N GLN A 274 3.95 15.33 4.59
CA GLN A 274 4.70 14.09 4.54
C GLN A 274 5.55 13.98 5.80
N ASP A 275 5.62 12.76 6.33
CA ASP A 275 6.57 12.38 7.38
C ASP A 275 6.98 10.91 7.16
N ALA A 276 8.07 10.46 7.78
CA ALA A 276 8.58 9.11 7.59
C ALA A 276 9.03 8.46 8.92
N MET A 277 8.97 7.13 8.97
CA MET A 277 9.36 6.33 10.13
C MET A 277 10.05 5.03 9.69
N LYS A 278 10.77 4.38 10.61
CA LYS A 278 11.51 3.14 10.36
C LYS A 278 11.01 1.95 11.16
N VAL A 279 10.84 0.82 10.47
CA VAL A 279 10.54 -0.47 11.10
C VAL A 279 11.74 -1.39 10.90
N THR A 280 12.46 -1.68 11.98
CA THR A 280 13.60 -2.59 11.96
C THR A 280 13.17 -3.99 12.38
N VAL A 281 13.31 -4.94 11.48
CA VAL A 281 13.01 -6.36 11.68
C VAL A 281 14.20 -7.04 12.35
N ASN A 282 13.99 -7.58 13.54
CA ASN A 282 14.99 -8.35 14.27
C ASN A 282 14.87 -9.84 13.94
N ALA A 283 15.86 -10.39 13.24
CA ALA A 283 15.89 -11.80 12.86
C ALA A 283 16.13 -12.78 14.03
N SER A 284 16.53 -12.30 15.22
CA SER A 284 16.76 -13.14 16.40
C SER A 284 15.54 -13.26 17.32
N ALA A 285 14.45 -12.57 16.99
CA ALA A 285 13.20 -12.61 17.74
C ALA A 285 12.03 -12.82 16.77
N GLY A 286 11.05 -13.61 17.17
CA GLY A 286 9.93 -14.00 16.32
C GLY A 286 9.92 -15.49 15.94
N PRO A 287 8.85 -15.94 15.27
CA PRO A 287 7.61 -15.19 15.05
C PRO A 287 6.78 -15.09 16.35
N PHE A 288 6.18 -13.92 16.59
CA PHE A 288 5.22 -13.71 17.69
C PHE A 288 3.84 -14.18 17.22
N VAL A 289 3.30 -15.25 17.82
CA VAL A 289 2.13 -15.98 17.28
C VAL A 289 1.24 -16.48 18.42
N VAL A 290 -0.08 -16.35 18.28
CA VAL A 290 -1.06 -16.94 19.19
C VAL A 290 -1.12 -18.45 18.99
N THR A 291 -1.01 -19.21 20.08
CA THR A 291 -1.04 -20.68 20.08
C THR A 291 -2.35 -21.27 20.62
N SER A 292 -3.12 -20.50 21.38
CA SER A 292 -4.48 -20.85 21.83
C SER A 292 -5.33 -19.57 21.94
N PRO A 293 -6.57 -19.54 21.43
CA PRO A 293 -7.34 -20.66 20.92
C PRO A 293 -6.90 -21.17 19.54
N THR A 294 -7.25 -22.41 19.22
CA THR A 294 -6.96 -23.03 17.91
C THR A 294 -8.12 -22.86 16.94
N PHE A 295 -7.85 -23.09 15.65
CA PHE A 295 -8.87 -22.99 14.61
C PHE A 295 -10.11 -23.84 14.92
N GLY A 296 -11.29 -23.23 14.84
CA GLY A 296 -12.58 -23.88 15.06
C GLY A 296 -12.88 -24.27 16.50
N GLN A 297 -12.04 -23.89 17.48
CA GLN A 297 -12.29 -24.22 18.87
C GLN A 297 -13.63 -23.61 19.34
N ALA A 298 -14.44 -24.41 20.02
CA ALA A 298 -15.66 -23.95 20.65
C ALA A 298 -15.37 -23.50 22.09
N LEU A 299 -15.67 -22.23 22.38
CA LEU A 299 -15.49 -21.63 23.68
C LEU A 299 -16.83 -21.18 24.26
N SER A 300 -16.93 -21.22 25.59
CA SER A 300 -18.12 -20.77 26.30
C SER A 300 -17.95 -19.37 26.85
N SER A 301 -18.96 -18.52 26.69
CA SER A 301 -18.93 -17.19 27.31
C SER A 301 -19.07 -17.27 28.83
N GLY A 302 -18.59 -16.25 29.54
CA GLY A 302 -18.68 -16.17 31.01
C GLY A 302 -17.79 -17.14 31.79
N THR A 303 -17.07 -18.03 31.10
CA THR A 303 -16.13 -18.99 31.72
C THR A 303 -14.69 -18.54 31.47
N ALA A 304 -13.82 -18.79 32.47
CA ALA A 304 -12.40 -18.53 32.32
C ALA A 304 -11.77 -19.51 31.31
N MET A 305 -10.91 -18.99 30.45
CA MET A 305 -10.09 -19.77 29.51
C MET A 305 -8.65 -19.29 29.54
N THR A 306 -7.74 -20.15 29.11
CA THR A 306 -6.33 -19.79 28.96
C THR A 306 -6.01 -19.48 27.50
N VAL A 307 -5.50 -18.27 27.28
CA VAL A 307 -4.95 -17.82 26.00
C VAL A 307 -3.44 -17.98 26.08
N THR A 308 -2.82 -18.51 25.03
CA THR A 308 -1.36 -18.68 24.98
C THR A 308 -0.79 -18.14 23.69
N TRP A 309 0.45 -17.67 23.74
CA TRP A 309 1.21 -17.20 22.58
C TRP A 309 2.70 -17.44 22.75
N ASN A 310 3.42 -17.47 21.63
CA ASN A 310 4.88 -17.48 21.65
C ASN A 310 5.42 -16.07 21.88
N VAL A 311 6.03 -15.82 23.05
CA VAL A 311 6.70 -14.54 23.38
C VAL A 311 7.85 -14.25 22.41
N ALA A 312 8.49 -15.28 21.87
CA ALA A 312 9.45 -15.19 20.77
C ALA A 312 10.58 -14.15 20.97
N ASN A 313 11.20 -14.12 22.15
CA ASN A 313 12.26 -13.19 22.56
C ASN A 313 11.89 -11.69 22.52
N THR A 314 10.59 -11.35 22.44
CA THR A 314 10.17 -9.95 22.30
C THR A 314 10.29 -9.12 23.60
N THR A 315 10.37 -9.77 24.76
CA THR A 315 10.65 -9.10 26.05
C THR A 315 12.10 -8.64 26.18
N ALA A 316 13.02 -9.22 25.41
CA ALA A 316 14.43 -8.88 25.45
C ALA A 316 14.75 -7.65 24.58
N ALA A 317 15.85 -6.97 24.90
CA ALA A 317 16.40 -5.93 24.04
C ALA A 317 16.78 -6.53 22.66
N PRO A 318 16.62 -5.78 21.56
CA PRO A 318 16.18 -4.39 21.49
C PRO A 318 14.64 -4.15 21.41
N ILE A 319 13.81 -5.20 21.45
CA ILE A 319 12.35 -5.06 21.27
C ILE A 319 11.67 -4.56 22.56
N ASN A 320 12.08 -5.08 23.73
CA ASN A 320 11.69 -4.60 25.06
C ASN A 320 10.16 -4.55 25.34
N THR A 321 9.36 -5.44 24.76
CA THR A 321 7.92 -5.48 25.02
C THR A 321 7.63 -6.21 26.33
N ALA A 322 7.49 -5.45 27.43
CA ALA A 322 7.18 -6.01 28.74
C ALA A 322 5.71 -6.43 28.89
N ASN A 323 4.79 -5.76 28.17
CA ASN A 323 3.36 -5.94 28.32
C ASN A 323 2.62 -6.07 26.99
N VAL A 324 1.46 -6.73 27.03
CA VAL A 324 0.54 -6.89 25.90
C VAL A 324 -0.89 -6.52 26.32
N ASN A 325 -1.72 -6.19 25.32
CA ASN A 325 -3.17 -6.14 25.45
C ASN A 325 -3.77 -7.39 24.79
N ILE A 326 -4.82 -7.95 25.40
CA ILE A 326 -5.63 -9.03 24.81
C ILE A 326 -6.97 -8.44 24.40
N LYS A 327 -7.26 -8.48 23.10
CA LYS A 327 -8.49 -7.96 22.51
C LYS A 327 -9.32 -9.09 21.89
N LEU A 328 -10.63 -8.94 21.92
CA LEU A 328 -11.61 -9.85 21.33
C LEU A 328 -12.37 -9.15 20.21
N SER A 329 -12.44 -9.82 19.06
CA SER A 329 -13.41 -9.54 18.01
C SER A 329 -14.44 -10.67 17.94
N LYS A 330 -15.71 -10.29 17.77
CA LYS A 330 -16.86 -11.22 17.61
C LYS A 330 -17.52 -11.13 16.24
N ASP A 331 -17.03 -10.24 15.38
CA ASP A 331 -17.64 -9.84 14.11
C ASP A 331 -16.67 -10.03 12.94
N GLY A 332 -15.81 -11.05 13.03
CA GLY A 332 -14.85 -11.37 11.98
C GLY A 332 -13.67 -10.42 11.86
N GLY A 333 -13.31 -9.70 12.93
CA GLY A 333 -12.17 -8.78 12.97
C GLY A 333 -12.49 -7.32 12.65
N GLN A 334 -13.77 -6.96 12.53
CA GLN A 334 -14.20 -5.60 12.20
C GLN A 334 -14.10 -4.66 13.42
N THR A 335 -14.54 -5.13 14.60
CA THR A 335 -14.41 -4.40 15.85
C THR A 335 -13.65 -5.21 16.90
N TRP A 336 -12.95 -4.50 17.78
CA TRP A 336 -12.09 -5.08 18.81
C TRP A 336 -12.39 -4.47 20.17
N SER A 337 -12.65 -5.32 21.16
CA SER A 337 -12.87 -4.94 22.57
C SER A 337 -11.73 -5.47 23.44
N THR A 338 -11.19 -4.65 24.34
CA THR A 338 -10.11 -5.07 25.23
C THR A 338 -10.66 -5.95 26.35
N LEU A 339 -10.10 -7.16 26.50
CA LEU A 339 -10.38 -8.07 27.62
C LEU A 339 -9.40 -7.87 28.77
N LEU A 340 -8.10 -7.78 28.44
CA LEU A 340 -7.02 -7.48 29.39
C LEU A 340 -6.12 -6.41 28.78
N ALA A 341 -5.74 -5.42 29.59
CA ALA A 341 -4.84 -4.35 29.18
C ALA A 341 -3.56 -4.40 30.02
N ASN A 342 -2.41 -4.09 29.41
CA ASN A 342 -1.11 -4.00 30.07
C ASN A 342 -0.75 -5.24 30.93
N THR A 343 -1.10 -6.43 30.45
CA THR A 343 -0.75 -7.69 31.13
C THR A 343 0.64 -8.15 30.74
N ALA A 344 1.25 -9.10 31.47
CA ALA A 344 2.64 -9.48 31.23
C ALA A 344 2.79 -10.13 29.83
N ASN A 345 3.90 -9.85 29.15
CA ASN A 345 4.26 -10.57 27.92
C ASN A 345 5.02 -11.86 28.25
N ASP A 346 4.36 -12.79 28.95
CA ASP A 346 4.95 -14.04 29.47
C ASP A 346 4.47 -15.31 28.76
N GLY A 347 3.55 -15.17 27.80
CA GLY A 347 3.11 -16.24 26.90
C GLY A 347 1.78 -16.89 27.31
N SER A 348 1.18 -16.50 28.43
CA SER A 348 -0.09 -17.09 28.87
C SER A 348 -0.89 -16.18 29.79
N GLU A 349 -2.19 -16.03 29.54
CA GLU A 349 -3.10 -15.32 30.43
C GLU A 349 -4.43 -16.03 30.59
N SER A 350 -5.03 -15.88 31.76
CA SER A 350 -6.41 -16.32 32.00
C SER A 350 -7.38 -15.17 31.72
N ILE A 351 -8.28 -15.36 30.76
CA ILE A 351 -9.32 -14.38 30.41
C ILE A 351 -10.70 -14.97 30.64
N THR A 352 -11.68 -14.10 30.83
CA THR A 352 -13.10 -14.48 30.78
C THR A 352 -13.73 -13.78 29.59
N LEU A 353 -14.31 -14.56 28.67
CA LEU A 353 -15.08 -13.99 27.57
C LEU A 353 -16.37 -13.33 28.12
N PRO A 354 -16.79 -12.14 27.62
CA PRO A 354 -17.96 -11.46 28.15
C PRO A 354 -19.20 -12.35 28.09
N ALA A 355 -19.89 -12.53 29.21
CA ALA A 355 -21.07 -13.39 29.29
C ALA A 355 -22.13 -13.01 28.25
N ASN A 356 -22.88 -14.01 27.76
CA ASN A 356 -23.86 -13.87 26.68
C ASN A 356 -23.26 -13.40 25.35
N SER A 357 -21.98 -13.68 25.11
CA SER A 357 -21.37 -13.46 23.79
C SER A 357 -21.65 -14.65 22.89
N THR A 358 -22.10 -14.39 21.67
CA THR A 358 -22.22 -15.38 20.60
C THR A 358 -21.42 -14.94 19.39
N ALA A 359 -20.68 -15.86 18.77
CA ALA A 359 -19.92 -15.58 17.55
C ALA A 359 -19.63 -16.88 16.78
N SER A 360 -19.90 -16.89 15.48
CA SER A 360 -19.48 -17.96 14.56
C SER A 360 -18.09 -17.72 13.95
N ASN A 361 -17.51 -16.52 14.16
CA ASN A 361 -16.21 -16.13 13.65
C ASN A 361 -15.59 -15.08 14.59
N ALA A 362 -14.96 -15.56 15.67
CA ALA A 362 -14.28 -14.75 16.65
C ALA A 362 -12.75 -14.84 16.53
N TYR A 363 -12.07 -13.80 16.98
CA TYR A 363 -10.62 -13.70 17.01
C TYR A 363 -10.12 -13.08 18.31
N LEU A 364 -8.97 -13.54 18.79
CA LEU A 364 -8.21 -12.86 19.82
C LEU A 364 -6.99 -12.22 19.21
N MET A 365 -6.71 -10.97 19.58
CA MET A 365 -5.49 -10.26 19.22
C MET A 365 -4.64 -10.04 20.46
N ILE A 366 -3.38 -10.43 20.37
CA ILE A 366 -2.34 -10.08 21.34
C ILE A 366 -1.56 -8.91 20.74
N GLU A 367 -1.85 -7.71 21.24
CA GLU A 367 -1.27 -6.45 20.77
C GLU A 367 -0.13 -6.02 21.69
N ALA A 368 1.05 -5.74 21.14
CA ALA A 368 2.17 -5.25 21.93
C ALA A 368 1.89 -3.86 22.52
N VAL A 369 2.27 -3.63 23.78
CA VAL A 369 2.25 -2.30 24.39
C VAL A 369 3.57 -1.58 24.09
N ASN A 370 3.49 -0.30 23.72
CA ASN A 370 4.64 0.54 23.32
C ASN A 370 5.44 0.01 22.12
N ASN A 371 4.85 -0.87 21.31
CA ASN A 371 5.38 -1.34 20.04
C ASN A 371 4.22 -1.49 19.04
N ILE A 372 4.52 -1.79 17.78
CA ILE A 372 3.54 -1.79 16.67
C ILE A 372 3.15 -3.18 16.17
N TYR A 373 3.79 -4.24 16.67
CA TYR A 373 3.51 -5.60 16.23
C TYR A 373 2.36 -6.23 17.03
N PHE A 374 1.72 -7.23 16.44
CA PHE A 374 0.63 -7.97 17.06
C PHE A 374 0.55 -9.39 16.49
N ALA A 375 -0.17 -10.26 17.19
CA ALA A 375 -0.58 -11.57 16.68
C ALA A 375 -2.09 -11.72 16.80
N VAL A 376 -2.68 -12.50 15.91
CA VAL A 376 -4.10 -12.85 15.96
C VAL A 376 -4.24 -14.37 16.00
N SER A 377 -5.20 -14.86 16.79
CA SER A 377 -5.56 -16.28 16.79
C SER A 377 -6.11 -16.70 15.43
N PRO A 378 -6.10 -18.00 15.10
CA PRO A 378 -7.06 -18.52 14.13
C PRO A 378 -8.51 -18.22 14.57
N SER A 379 -9.45 -18.34 13.63
CA SER A 379 -10.87 -18.15 13.96
C SER A 379 -11.36 -19.24 14.91
N PHE A 380 -12.24 -18.85 15.84
CA PHE A 380 -12.91 -19.74 16.78
C PHE A 380 -14.37 -19.35 16.96
N VAL A 381 -15.14 -20.14 17.70
CA VAL A 381 -16.57 -19.88 17.94
C VAL A 381 -16.88 -19.69 19.42
N ILE A 382 -17.88 -18.86 19.73
CA ILE A 382 -18.33 -18.56 21.09
C ILE A 382 -19.82 -18.87 21.20
N ASP A 383 -20.18 -19.73 22.16
CA ASP A 383 -21.57 -20.16 22.42
C ASP A 383 -22.36 -20.47 21.13
N TYR A 384 -21.68 -21.09 20.17
CA TYR A 384 -22.22 -21.41 18.87
C TYR A 384 -22.33 -22.93 18.74
N SER A 385 -23.56 -23.42 18.63
CA SER A 385 -23.85 -24.82 18.36
C SER A 385 -24.40 -24.96 16.94
N VAL A 386 -23.79 -25.83 16.13
CA VAL A 386 -24.38 -26.24 14.85
C VAL A 386 -25.47 -27.27 15.14
N THR A 387 -26.74 -26.90 14.92
CA THR A 387 -27.87 -27.84 15.01
C THR A 387 -28.30 -28.27 13.62
N GLY A 388 -28.44 -29.58 13.38
CA GLY A 388 -28.97 -30.12 12.12
C GLY A 388 -27.93 -30.37 11.02
N GLU A 389 -26.67 -30.63 11.38
CA GLU A 389 -25.65 -31.04 10.40
C GLU A 389 -26.06 -32.37 9.76
N SER A 390 -26.42 -32.34 8.48
CA SER A 390 -26.65 -33.52 7.65
C SER A 390 -25.40 -33.77 6.83
N CYS A 391 -24.49 -34.59 7.36
CA CYS A 391 -23.33 -35.03 6.60
C CYS A 391 -23.77 -36.02 5.52
N ALA A 392 -23.84 -35.55 4.27
CA ALA A 392 -24.00 -36.43 3.12
C ALA A 392 -22.64 -37.07 2.78
N THR A 393 -22.42 -38.30 3.24
CA THR A 393 -21.26 -39.08 2.80
C THR A 393 -21.53 -39.63 1.40
N TYR A 394 -20.84 -39.09 0.39
CA TYR A 394 -20.87 -39.63 -0.96
C TYR A 394 -19.80 -40.71 -1.11
N SER A 395 -20.22 -41.98 -1.03
CA SER A 395 -19.34 -43.11 -1.34
C SER A 395 -19.17 -43.23 -2.86
N TYR A 396 -17.98 -42.93 -3.38
CA TYR A 396 -17.66 -43.19 -4.79
C TYR A 396 -17.32 -44.68 -4.97
N THR A 397 -18.15 -45.41 -5.70
CA THR A 397 -17.95 -46.84 -6.04
C THR A 397 -17.50 -47.04 -7.49
N GLY A 398 -17.21 -45.96 -8.22
CA GLY A 398 -16.72 -46.02 -9.59
C GLY A 398 -15.25 -46.40 -9.70
N ALA A 399 -14.79 -46.68 -10.93
CA ALA A 399 -13.38 -46.91 -11.21
C ALA A 399 -12.55 -45.65 -10.90
N PRO A 400 -11.27 -45.77 -10.49
CA PRO A 400 -10.41 -44.62 -10.25
C PRO A 400 -10.45 -43.63 -11.43
N VAL A 401 -10.79 -42.38 -11.14
CA VAL A 401 -10.73 -41.32 -12.15
C VAL A 401 -9.27 -40.95 -12.34
N THR A 402 -8.75 -41.11 -13.56
CA THR A 402 -7.41 -40.67 -13.91
C THR A 402 -7.35 -39.14 -13.76
N ILE A 403 -6.64 -38.66 -12.74
CA ILE A 403 -6.36 -37.24 -12.60
C ILE A 403 -5.21 -36.94 -13.56
N THR A 404 -5.50 -36.23 -14.66
CA THR A 404 -4.48 -35.77 -15.61
C THR A 404 -3.69 -34.62 -14.99
N ASN A 405 -2.84 -34.90 -14.00
CA ASN A 405 -1.85 -33.93 -13.56
C ASN A 405 -0.59 -34.60 -13.04
N GLY A 406 0.51 -34.37 -13.76
CA GLY A 406 1.85 -34.59 -13.23
C GLY A 406 2.98 -33.95 -14.04
N ILE A 407 2.72 -33.00 -14.95
CA ILE A 407 3.78 -32.23 -15.62
C ILE A 407 3.37 -30.76 -15.62
N GLY A 408 4.18 -29.94 -14.93
CA GLY A 408 3.88 -28.55 -14.59
C GLY A 408 3.66 -27.64 -15.79
N GLY A 409 2.47 -27.04 -15.86
CA GLY A 409 2.15 -25.91 -16.73
C GLY A 409 1.87 -24.64 -15.91
N ALA A 410 2.35 -23.50 -16.39
CA ALA A 410 2.42 -22.21 -15.70
C ALA A 410 1.09 -21.43 -15.58
N GLY A 411 -0.05 -22.10 -15.42
CA GLY A 411 -1.35 -21.49 -15.72
C GLY A 411 -2.51 -21.79 -14.76
N ILE A 412 -2.28 -21.94 -13.45
CA ILE A 412 -3.39 -22.07 -12.51
C ILE A 412 -3.67 -20.71 -11.87
N SER A 413 -4.64 -19.98 -12.42
CA SER A 413 -5.36 -18.94 -11.68
C SER A 413 -6.57 -19.57 -10.99
N SER A 414 -6.70 -19.37 -9.68
CA SER A 414 -7.96 -19.62 -9.00
C SER A 414 -9.05 -18.69 -9.54
N PRO A 415 -10.31 -19.14 -9.64
CA PRO A 415 -11.42 -18.25 -9.96
C PRO A 415 -11.51 -17.13 -8.92
N LYS A 416 -11.62 -15.88 -9.40
CA LYS A 416 -11.97 -14.72 -8.59
C LYS A 416 -13.44 -14.88 -8.18
N ILE A 417 -13.71 -14.87 -6.88
CA ILE A 417 -15.08 -14.67 -6.39
C ILE A 417 -15.34 -13.16 -6.51
N GLU A 418 -16.38 -12.79 -7.27
CA GLU A 418 -16.82 -11.41 -7.49
C GLU A 418 -17.37 -10.75 -6.21
#